data_AF-A0A5C1QDU2-F1
#
_entry.id   AF-A0A5C1QDU2-F1
#
_cell.length_a   1.000
_cell.length_b   1.000
_cell.length_c   1.000
_cell.angle_alpha   90.00
_cell.angle_beta   90.00
_cell.angle_gamma   90.00
#
_symmetry.space_group_name_H-M   'P 1'
#
loop_
_entity.id
_entity.type
_entity.pdbx_description
1 polymer ?
#
loop_
_entity_poly.entity_id
_entity_poly.type
_entity_poly.pdbx_seq_one_letter_code
_entity_poly.pdbx_strand_id
1 'polypeptide(L)'
;MTSVESELREREKELDCLYHLSPLFTSYSGAEEPLLKRVTLELSKAMTNPKALDMKLKIVREGEQIVGQGNIFTTSRLNKDEKLVLYISFFNNEDILVPREKNLLISAVELSAIAVQRLRNEAAIKGKNATLTELLTRLQNEREKDAETIQVKIQTFLFPLLNQLRQILPDQNQILLSLIQTELENLTNKGSKLNSLLGILTPREMEVCSFVAKGVGSKEIANCLNISPETVERHRCTIRKKLKLNGKAINLQTYLINL
;
A
#
# COMPACT_ATOMS: atom_id res chain seq x y z
N MET A 1 19.03 53.60 26.26
CA MET A 1 18.26 52.64 25.45
C MET A 1 17.23 52.01 26.37
N THR A 2 15.95 52.16 26.03
CA THR A 2 14.82 51.84 26.91
C THR A 2 14.59 50.33 26.95
N SER A 3 14.17 49.78 28.10
CA SER A 3 13.90 48.36 28.33
C SER A 3 13.01 47.69 27.26
N VAL A 4 12.23 48.50 26.54
CA VAL A 4 11.31 48.07 25.46
C VAL A 4 12.05 47.69 24.17
N GLU A 5 13.12 48.42 23.81
CA GLU A 5 13.88 48.16 22.57
C GLU A 5 14.64 46.83 22.65
N SER A 6 15.20 46.50 23.82
CA SER A 6 15.83 45.20 24.06
C SER A 6 14.82 44.06 24.00
N GLU A 7 13.61 44.27 24.52
CA GLU A 7 12.56 43.24 24.54
C GLU A 7 12.00 42.94 23.14
N LEU A 8 11.88 43.96 22.30
CA LEU A 8 11.47 43.83 20.90
C LEU A 8 12.53 43.08 20.09
N ARG A 9 13.82 43.41 20.29
CA ARG A 9 14.93 42.74 19.59
C ARG A 9 15.02 41.26 19.94
N GLU A 10 14.78 40.89 21.19
CA GLU A 10 14.74 39.47 21.60
C GLU A 10 13.53 38.73 21.00
N ARG A 11 12.38 39.40 20.83
CA ARG A 11 11.23 38.81 20.12
C ARG A 11 11.50 38.58 18.63
N GLU A 12 12.15 39.51 17.97
CA GLU A 12 12.49 39.39 16.56
C GLU A 12 13.38 38.15 16.31
N LYS A 13 14.44 37.99 17.12
CA LYS A 13 15.31 36.80 17.06
C LYS A 13 14.56 35.48 17.30
N GLU A 14 13.65 35.44 18.27
CA GLU A 14 12.84 34.27 18.58
C GLU A 14 11.94 33.90 17.38
N LEU A 15 11.25 34.88 16.80
CA LEU A 15 10.38 34.68 15.66
C LEU A 15 11.14 34.23 14.41
N ASP A 16 12.30 34.82 14.13
CA ASP A 16 13.17 34.40 13.04
C ASP A 16 13.63 32.95 13.21
N CYS A 17 13.99 32.57 14.44
CA CYS A 17 14.35 31.19 14.76
C CYS A 17 13.18 30.23 14.48
N LEU A 18 11.99 30.54 14.99
CA LEU A 18 10.80 29.72 14.78
C LEU A 18 10.43 29.61 13.29
N TYR A 19 10.59 30.70 12.53
CA TYR A 19 10.38 30.71 11.09
C TYR A 19 11.35 29.77 10.36
N HIS A 20 12.63 29.75 10.75
CA HIS A 20 13.63 28.85 10.17
C HIS A 20 13.49 27.39 10.64
N LEU A 21 13.01 27.14 11.86
CA LEU A 21 12.79 25.81 12.39
C LEU A 21 11.53 25.13 11.82
N SER A 22 10.48 25.89 11.54
CA SER A 22 9.22 25.37 10.99
C SER A 22 9.39 24.43 9.77
N PRO A 23 10.12 24.80 8.69
CA PRO A 23 10.34 23.90 7.56
C PRO A 23 11.20 22.69 7.93
N LEU A 24 12.15 22.83 8.88
CA LEU A 24 12.95 21.70 9.35
C LEU A 24 12.08 20.63 10.04
N PHE A 25 11.03 21.04 10.75
CA PHE A 25 10.12 20.11 11.39
C PHE A 25 9.02 19.57 10.48
N THR A 26 8.61 20.33 9.45
CA THR A 26 7.44 20.01 8.62
C THR A 26 7.75 19.45 7.24
N SER A 27 8.91 19.73 6.64
CA SER A 27 9.22 19.29 5.27
C SER A 27 10.55 18.58 5.11
N TYR A 28 11.42 18.62 6.14
CA TYR A 28 12.68 17.90 6.09
C TYR A 28 12.48 16.39 5.88
N SER A 29 13.26 15.83 4.96
CA SER A 29 13.36 14.38 4.75
C SER A 29 14.83 13.98 4.71
N GLY A 30 15.16 12.82 5.29
CA GLY A 30 16.53 12.33 5.36
C GLY A 30 16.88 11.75 6.73
N ALA A 31 18.17 11.73 7.04
CA ALA A 31 18.69 11.21 8.30
C ALA A 31 18.40 12.16 9.48
N GLU A 32 18.41 11.61 10.69
CA GLU A 32 18.14 12.36 11.92
C GLU A 32 19.28 13.33 12.26
N GLU A 33 20.54 12.92 12.07
CA GLU A 33 21.71 13.69 12.50
C GLU A 33 21.84 15.07 11.81
N PRO A 34 21.66 15.20 10.47
CA PRO A 34 21.73 16.51 9.83
C PRO A 34 20.56 17.43 10.20
N LEU A 35 19.37 16.88 10.49
CA LEU A 35 18.25 17.67 11.02
C LEU A 35 18.65 18.29 12.36
N LEU A 36 19.12 17.46 13.31
CA LEU A 36 19.50 17.90 14.64
C LEU A 36 20.61 18.96 14.61
N LYS A 37 21.62 18.80 13.73
CA LYS A 37 22.68 19.81 13.52
C LYS A 37 22.15 21.15 13.00
N ARG A 38 21.17 21.13 12.09
CA ARG A 38 20.55 22.37 11.57
C ARG A 38 19.71 23.05 12.66
N VAL A 39 18.94 22.28 13.42
CA VAL A 39 18.16 22.81 14.54
C VAL A 39 19.07 23.47 15.56
N THR A 40 20.17 22.82 15.98
CA THR A 40 21.11 23.43 16.93
C THR A 40 21.73 24.72 16.42
N LEU A 41 22.02 24.80 15.12
CA LEU A 41 22.58 26.00 14.51
C LEU A 41 21.58 27.17 14.51
N GLU A 42 20.30 26.91 14.21
CA GLU A 42 19.27 27.95 14.27
C GLU A 42 18.96 28.38 15.70
N LEU A 43 18.97 27.45 16.65
CA LEU A 43 18.82 27.78 18.07
C LEU A 43 19.98 28.62 18.58
N SER A 44 21.23 28.29 18.24
CA SER A 44 22.39 29.06 18.70
C SER A 44 22.34 30.52 18.22
N LYS A 45 21.88 30.76 16.99
CA LYS A 45 21.75 32.13 16.42
C LYS A 45 20.71 32.98 17.15
N ALA A 46 19.68 32.35 17.70
CA ALA A 46 18.59 33.02 18.39
C ALA A 46 18.96 33.49 19.81
N MET A 47 20.09 33.00 20.34
CA MET A 47 20.55 33.36 21.68
C MET A 47 21.10 34.79 21.73
N THR A 48 21.10 35.36 22.93
CA THR A 48 21.64 36.69 23.24
C THR A 48 23.13 36.77 22.89
N ASN A 49 23.88 35.69 23.18
CA ASN A 49 25.31 35.59 22.87
C ASN A 49 25.66 34.26 22.16
N PRO A 50 25.42 34.16 20.85
CA PRO A 50 25.61 32.91 20.08
C PRO A 50 27.03 32.36 20.10
N LYS A 51 28.05 33.22 20.24
CA LYS A 51 29.47 32.83 20.22
C LYS A 51 29.99 32.35 21.57
N ALA A 52 29.28 32.62 22.65
CA ALA A 52 29.70 32.28 24.00
C ALA A 52 29.16 30.93 24.49
N LEU A 53 28.45 30.20 23.63
CA LEU A 53 27.89 28.89 23.94
C LEU A 53 28.06 27.89 22.79
N ASP A 54 28.11 26.62 23.14
CA ASP A 54 28.05 25.48 22.22
C ASP A 54 26.80 24.63 22.55
N MET A 55 25.99 24.34 21.52
CA MET A 55 24.76 23.56 21.65
C MET A 55 24.85 22.27 20.86
N LYS A 56 24.44 21.16 21.48
CA LYS A 56 24.38 19.84 20.81
C LYS A 56 23.10 19.11 21.16
N LEU A 57 22.35 18.70 20.13
CA LEU A 57 21.24 17.78 20.25
C LEU A 57 21.73 16.37 19.98
N LYS A 58 21.46 15.44 20.89
CA LYS A 58 21.76 14.03 20.70
C LYS A 58 20.64 13.14 21.18
N ILE A 59 20.51 12.01 20.48
CA ILE A 59 19.65 10.91 20.89
C ILE A 59 20.48 10.02 21.81
N VAL A 60 19.93 9.71 22.98
CA VAL A 60 20.61 9.01 24.06
C VAL A 60 19.73 7.87 24.54
N ARG A 61 20.31 6.68 24.73
CA ARG A 61 19.60 5.55 25.32
C ARG A 61 19.59 5.62 26.84
N GLU A 62 18.50 5.20 27.47
CA GLU A 62 18.42 5.08 28.93
C GLU A 62 19.55 4.16 29.44
N GLY A 63 20.36 4.67 30.36
CA GLY A 63 21.52 3.96 30.93
C GLY A 63 22.87 4.30 30.31
N GLU A 64 22.94 5.04 29.20
CA GLU A 64 24.21 5.53 28.66
C GLU A 64 24.74 6.73 29.46
N GLN A 65 25.90 6.56 30.12
CA GLN A 65 26.67 7.69 30.66
C GLN A 65 27.42 8.37 29.51
N ILE A 66 26.98 9.57 29.17
CA ILE A 66 27.66 10.39 28.18
C ILE A 66 28.71 11.24 28.89
N VAL A 67 29.95 10.76 28.87
CA VAL A 67 31.12 11.48 29.38
C VAL A 67 31.55 12.56 28.37
N GLY A 68 31.84 13.78 28.86
CA GLY A 68 32.48 14.84 28.05
C GLY A 68 31.55 15.67 27.16
N GLN A 69 30.25 15.73 27.47
CA GLN A 69 29.33 16.69 26.85
C GLN A 69 28.93 17.72 27.89
N GLY A 70 28.59 18.95 27.46
CA GLY A 70 28.25 20.07 28.35
C GLY A 70 27.13 19.77 29.35
N ASN A 71 26.65 20.80 30.03
CA ASN A 71 25.56 20.60 30.98
C ASN A 71 24.26 20.23 30.23
N ILE A 72 23.57 19.19 30.70
CA ILE A 72 22.24 18.84 30.19
C ILE A 72 21.30 20.00 30.51
N PHE A 73 20.70 20.57 29.48
CA PHE A 73 19.77 21.68 29.65
C PHE A 73 18.31 21.19 29.72
N THR A 74 17.88 20.42 28.72
CA THR A 74 16.54 19.84 28.68
C THR A 74 16.52 18.56 27.87
N THR A 75 15.50 17.74 28.10
CA THR A 75 15.32 16.44 27.43
C THR A 75 13.88 16.25 27.02
N SER A 76 13.65 15.62 25.88
CA SER A 76 12.33 15.15 25.45
C SER A 76 12.37 13.67 25.08
N ARG A 77 11.31 12.94 25.44
CA ARG A 77 11.23 11.49 25.22
C ARG A 77 10.98 11.20 23.74
N LEU A 78 11.75 10.28 23.15
CA LEU A 78 11.51 9.79 21.80
C LEU A 78 10.71 8.49 21.83
N ASN A 79 11.12 7.52 22.65
CA ASN A 79 10.42 6.26 22.81
C ASN A 79 10.64 5.70 24.23
N LYS A 80 10.40 4.40 24.45
CA LYS A 80 10.54 3.80 25.78
C LYS A 80 11.96 3.88 26.33
N ASP A 81 12.96 3.76 25.46
CA ASP A 81 14.36 3.54 25.80
C ASP A 81 15.30 4.66 25.33
N GLU A 82 14.78 5.64 24.58
CA GLU A 82 15.54 6.75 23.99
C GLU A 82 14.91 8.10 24.29
N LYS A 83 15.79 9.08 24.51
CA LYS A 83 15.45 10.48 24.71
C LYS A 83 16.33 11.38 23.86
N LEU A 84 15.77 12.49 23.42
CA LEU A 84 16.50 13.59 22.82
C LEU A 84 17.01 14.50 23.95
N VAL A 85 18.30 14.80 23.94
CA VAL A 85 18.96 15.61 24.97
C VAL A 85 19.62 16.81 24.31
N LEU A 86 19.35 17.99 24.86
CA LEU A 86 20.08 19.21 24.52
C LEU A 86 21.17 19.46 25.55
N TYR A 87 22.40 19.48 25.08
CA TYR A 87 23.59 19.87 25.83
C TYR A 87 23.95 21.31 25.52
N ILE A 88 24.28 22.08 26.55
CA ILE A 88 24.76 23.45 26.43
C ILE A 88 26.06 23.59 27.24
N SER A 89 27.08 24.15 26.59
CA SER A 89 28.35 24.51 27.25
C SER A 89 28.57 26.00 27.08
N PHE A 90 28.86 26.71 28.16
CA PHE A 90 29.24 28.13 28.11
C PHE A 90 30.76 28.24 28.13
N PHE A 91 31.31 29.13 27.32
CA PHE A 91 32.75 29.40 27.31
C PHE A 91 33.16 30.36 28.43
N ASN A 92 32.21 31.11 29.00
CA ASN A 92 32.41 32.02 30.13
C ASN A 92 31.45 31.68 31.29
N ASN A 93 31.90 31.85 32.54
CA ASN A 93 31.13 31.50 33.74
C ASN A 93 29.98 32.49 34.08
N GLU A 94 29.84 33.60 33.35
CA GLU A 94 28.86 34.67 33.63
C GLU A 94 27.66 34.68 32.67
N ASP A 95 27.64 33.83 31.63
CA ASP A 95 26.53 33.80 30.67
C ASP A 95 25.32 33.06 31.25
N ILE A 96 24.20 33.78 31.38
CA ILE A 96 22.92 33.25 31.89
C ILE A 96 21.88 33.34 30.78
N LEU A 97 21.22 32.22 30.49
CA LEU A 97 20.07 32.20 29.57
C LEU A 97 18.89 32.99 30.17
N VAL A 98 18.32 33.86 29.35
CA VAL A 98 17.11 34.63 29.66
C VAL A 98 15.89 33.68 29.68
N PRO A 99 14.86 33.90 30.52
CA PRO A 99 13.70 32.99 30.59
C PRO A 99 13.05 32.66 29.24
N ARG A 100 13.01 33.61 28.30
CA ARG A 100 12.48 33.37 26.94
C ARG A 100 13.31 32.36 26.16
N GLU A 101 14.64 32.48 26.19
CA GLU A 101 15.53 31.52 25.55
C GLU A 101 15.35 30.12 26.14
N LYS A 102 15.18 30.02 27.47
CA LYS A 102 14.90 28.73 28.13
C LYS A 102 13.63 28.08 27.57
N ASN A 103 12.55 28.86 27.45
CA ASN A 103 11.28 28.37 26.90
C ASN A 103 11.38 27.98 25.42
N LEU A 104 12.10 28.79 24.63
CA LEU A 104 12.38 28.48 23.22
C LEU A 104 13.12 27.15 23.10
N LEU A 105 14.17 26.96 23.90
CA LEU A 105 14.98 25.73 23.89
C LEU A 105 14.16 24.50 24.30
N ILE A 106 13.34 24.59 25.35
CA ILE A 106 12.46 23.50 25.77
C ILE A 106 11.50 23.13 24.62
N SER A 107 10.80 24.11 24.08
CA SER A 107 9.82 23.91 23.00
C SER A 107 10.49 23.34 21.74
N ALA A 108 11.67 23.85 21.38
CA ALA A 108 12.41 23.38 20.22
C ALA A 108 12.88 21.93 20.37
N VAL A 109 13.27 21.51 21.58
CA VAL A 109 13.65 20.12 21.86
C VAL A 109 12.44 19.19 21.76
N GLU A 110 11.28 19.62 22.27
CA GLU A 110 10.03 18.87 22.13
C GLU A 110 9.62 18.71 20.66
N LEU A 111 9.64 19.79 19.88
CA LEU A 111 9.32 19.77 18.45
C LEU A 111 10.33 18.94 17.66
N SER A 112 11.61 19.00 18.02
CA SER A 112 12.66 18.17 17.41
C SER A 112 12.42 16.69 17.66
N ALA A 113 11.97 16.30 18.86
CA ALA A 113 11.63 14.92 19.16
C ALA A 113 10.46 14.42 18.30
N ILE A 114 9.43 15.26 18.13
CA ILE A 114 8.29 14.96 17.24
C ILE A 114 8.78 14.81 15.78
N ALA A 115 9.62 15.71 15.30
CA ALA A 115 10.16 15.67 13.94
C ALA A 115 11.03 14.42 13.69
N VAL A 116 11.86 14.02 14.65
CA VAL A 116 12.65 12.78 14.60
C VAL A 116 11.72 11.56 14.55
N GLN A 117 10.69 11.51 15.40
CA GLN A 117 9.75 10.39 15.42
C GLN A 117 8.98 10.28 14.09
N ARG A 118 8.63 11.42 13.49
CA ARG A 118 8.03 11.46 12.15
C ARG A 118 8.97 10.86 11.10
N LEU A 119 10.24 11.26 11.06
CA LEU A 119 11.22 10.72 10.11
C LEU A 119 11.35 9.19 10.23
N ARG A 120 11.39 8.66 11.46
CA ARG A 120 11.41 7.21 11.71
C ARG A 120 10.17 6.51 11.19
N ASN A 121 9.00 7.08 11.46
CA ASN A 121 7.73 6.52 10.99
C ASN A 121 7.68 6.49 9.45
N GLU A 122 8.09 7.57 8.79
CA GLU A 122 8.18 7.63 7.33
C GLU A 122 9.14 6.60 6.77
N ALA A 123 10.34 6.44 7.36
CA ALA A 123 11.31 5.44 6.94
C ALA A 123 10.76 4.01 7.10
N ALA A 124 10.10 3.72 8.22
CA ALA A 124 9.48 2.43 8.48
C ALA A 124 8.35 2.11 7.49
N ILE A 125 7.49 3.09 7.19
CA ILE A 125 6.41 2.95 6.20
C ILE A 125 7.00 2.70 4.80
N LYS A 126 8.01 3.48 4.39
CA LYS A 126 8.69 3.29 3.10
C LYS A 126 9.29 1.89 2.98
N GLY A 127 9.96 1.40 4.02
CA GLY A 127 10.54 0.04 4.04
C GLY A 127 9.48 -1.06 3.93
N LYS A 128 8.36 -0.95 4.67
CA LYS A 128 7.24 -1.89 4.58
C LYS A 128 6.62 -1.91 3.18
N ASN A 129 6.38 -0.73 2.60
CA ASN A 129 5.81 -0.63 1.26
C ASN A 129 6.73 -1.23 0.20
N ALA A 130 8.04 -0.97 0.27
CA ALA A 130 9.01 -1.57 -0.64
C ALA A 130 8.99 -3.11 -0.56
N THR A 131 8.94 -3.66 0.65
CA THR A 131 8.85 -5.11 0.87
C THR A 131 7.55 -5.69 0.30
N LEU A 132 6.41 -5.02 0.53
CA LEU A 132 5.11 -5.44 -0.01
C LEU A 132 5.10 -5.39 -1.54
N THR A 133 5.65 -4.34 -2.15
CA THR A 133 5.74 -4.26 -3.62
C THR A 133 6.58 -5.39 -4.19
N GLU A 134 7.70 -5.73 -3.55
CA GLU A 134 8.52 -6.86 -3.98
C GLU A 134 7.75 -8.19 -3.86
N LEU A 135 7.08 -8.44 -2.73
CA LEU A 135 6.27 -9.64 -2.55
C LEU A 135 5.14 -9.75 -3.57
N LEU A 136 4.45 -8.65 -3.87
CA LEU A 136 3.39 -8.63 -4.89
C LEU A 136 3.93 -8.97 -6.27
N THR A 137 5.08 -8.40 -6.65
CA THR A 137 5.71 -8.73 -7.94
C THR A 137 6.13 -10.19 -8.02
N ARG A 138 6.68 -10.76 -6.93
CA ARG A 138 7.03 -12.19 -6.87
C ARG A 138 5.80 -13.08 -7.04
N LEU A 139 4.72 -12.80 -6.29
CA LEU A 139 3.47 -13.56 -6.38
C LEU A 139 2.83 -13.48 -7.77
N GLN A 140 2.85 -12.31 -8.40
CA GLN A 140 2.36 -12.14 -9.78
C GLN A 140 3.18 -12.98 -10.76
N ASN A 141 4.51 -12.93 -10.68
CA ASN A 141 5.39 -13.70 -11.54
C ASN A 141 5.22 -15.22 -11.34
N GLU A 142 5.03 -15.68 -10.10
CA GLU A 142 4.78 -17.11 -9.81
C GLU A 142 3.44 -17.57 -10.41
N ARG A 143 2.38 -16.78 -10.23
CA ARG A 143 1.07 -17.04 -10.85
C ARG A 143 1.12 -17.05 -12.38
N GLU A 144 1.89 -16.16 -12.98
CA GLU A 144 2.07 -16.15 -14.44
C GLU A 144 2.83 -17.39 -14.93
N LYS A 145 3.91 -17.79 -14.25
CA LYS A 145 4.64 -19.02 -14.57
C LYS A 145 3.77 -20.27 -14.45
N ASP A 146 2.95 -20.36 -13.41
CA ASP A 146 2.01 -21.47 -13.24
C ASP A 146 0.99 -21.50 -14.39
N ALA A 147 0.44 -20.35 -14.76
CA ALA A 147 -0.50 -20.24 -15.88
C ALA A 147 0.14 -20.62 -17.22
N GLU A 148 1.37 -20.17 -17.49
CA GLU A 148 2.15 -20.55 -18.68
C GLU A 148 2.42 -22.05 -18.70
N THR A 149 2.83 -22.63 -17.56
CA THR A 149 3.10 -24.07 -17.45
C THR A 149 1.85 -24.90 -17.73
N ILE A 150 0.70 -24.47 -17.19
CA ILE A 150 -0.61 -25.09 -17.43
C ILE A 150 -0.98 -24.95 -18.91
N GLN A 151 -0.81 -23.76 -19.50
CA GLN A 151 -1.10 -23.50 -20.91
C GLN A 151 -0.29 -24.40 -21.83
N VAL A 152 1.02 -24.52 -21.60
CA VAL A 152 1.88 -25.45 -22.36
C VAL A 152 1.36 -26.87 -22.23
N LYS A 153 1.07 -27.36 -21.02
CA LYS A 153 0.57 -28.74 -20.82
C LYS A 153 -0.77 -28.99 -21.53
N ILE A 154 -1.70 -28.05 -21.48
CA ILE A 154 -3.00 -28.16 -22.16
C ILE A 154 -2.79 -28.24 -23.68
N GLN A 155 -1.95 -27.36 -24.24
CA GLN A 155 -1.68 -27.32 -25.67
C GLN A 155 -0.91 -28.54 -26.17
N THR A 156 0.08 -29.04 -25.41
CA THR A 156 0.94 -30.14 -25.85
C THR A 156 0.34 -31.52 -25.61
N PHE A 157 -0.55 -31.68 -24.62
CA PHE A 157 -1.12 -32.98 -24.26
C PHE A 157 -2.63 -33.08 -24.45
N LEU A 158 -3.42 -32.14 -23.92
CA LEU A 158 -4.88 -32.28 -23.91
C LEU A 158 -5.53 -32.00 -25.26
N PHE A 159 -5.10 -30.97 -25.99
CA PHE A 159 -5.65 -30.67 -27.32
C PHE A 159 -5.40 -31.78 -28.35
N PRO A 160 -4.20 -32.39 -28.43
CA PRO A 160 -4.01 -33.56 -29.28
C PRO A 160 -4.96 -34.72 -28.96
N LEU A 161 -5.19 -35.02 -27.68
CA LEU A 161 -6.13 -36.07 -27.26
C LEU A 161 -7.58 -35.74 -27.65
N LEU A 162 -8.00 -34.49 -27.48
CA LEU A 162 -9.33 -34.04 -27.90
C LEU A 162 -9.52 -34.14 -29.42
N ASN A 163 -8.49 -33.79 -30.18
CA ASN A 163 -8.50 -33.92 -31.64
C ASN A 163 -8.62 -35.39 -32.08
N GLN A 164 -7.94 -36.32 -31.39
CA GLN A 164 -8.09 -37.75 -31.65
C GLN A 164 -9.52 -38.23 -31.34
N LEU A 165 -10.10 -37.84 -30.20
CA LEU A 165 -11.47 -38.19 -29.84
C LEU A 165 -12.50 -37.65 -30.84
N ARG A 166 -12.26 -36.45 -31.37
CA ARG A 166 -13.13 -35.81 -32.38
C ARG A 166 -13.22 -36.60 -33.68
N GLN A 167 -12.19 -37.40 -34.01
CA GLN A 167 -12.19 -38.26 -35.20
C GLN A 167 -12.96 -39.57 -34.98
N ILE A 168 -13.15 -40.01 -33.73
CA ILE A 168 -13.70 -41.33 -33.39
C ILE A 168 -15.19 -41.24 -32.99
N LEU A 169 -15.59 -40.14 -32.37
CA LEU A 169 -16.93 -39.99 -31.79
C LEU A 169 -17.98 -39.49 -32.82
N PRO A 170 -19.25 -39.94 -32.70
CA PRO A 170 -20.35 -39.53 -33.58
C PRO A 170 -20.74 -38.05 -33.41
N ASP A 171 -21.41 -37.47 -34.42
CA ASP A 171 -21.66 -36.03 -34.54
C ASP A 171 -22.37 -35.39 -33.34
N GLN A 172 -23.29 -36.12 -32.71
CA GLN A 172 -24.01 -35.67 -31.51
C GLN A 172 -23.07 -35.35 -30.33
N ASN A 173 -21.87 -35.95 -30.27
CA ASN A 173 -20.87 -35.70 -29.22
C ASN A 173 -19.87 -34.60 -29.59
N GLN A 174 -19.84 -34.14 -30.86
CA GLN A 174 -18.94 -33.07 -31.31
C GLN A 174 -19.20 -31.75 -30.56
N ILE A 175 -20.45 -31.46 -30.21
CA ILE A 175 -20.83 -30.24 -29.47
C ILE A 175 -20.25 -30.26 -28.05
N LEU A 176 -20.24 -31.42 -27.40
CA LEU A 176 -19.65 -31.61 -26.07
C LEU A 176 -18.12 -31.47 -26.11
N LEU A 177 -17.47 -32.05 -27.13
CA LEU A 177 -16.03 -31.91 -27.34
C LEU A 177 -15.62 -30.46 -27.61
N SER A 178 -16.37 -29.74 -28.46
CA SER A 178 -16.12 -28.32 -28.70
C SER A 178 -16.33 -27.50 -27.43
N LEU A 179 -17.25 -27.91 -26.55
CA LEU A 179 -17.41 -27.28 -25.25
C LEU A 179 -16.17 -27.43 -24.36
N ILE A 180 -15.70 -28.66 -24.19
CA ILE A 180 -14.51 -28.98 -23.38
C ILE A 180 -13.30 -28.23 -23.92
N GLN A 181 -13.12 -28.22 -25.24
CA GLN A 181 -12.00 -27.52 -25.85
C GLN A 181 -12.03 -26.02 -25.56
N THR A 182 -13.17 -25.34 -25.77
CA THR A 182 -13.27 -23.91 -25.42
C THR A 182 -13.09 -23.66 -23.93
N GLU A 183 -13.58 -24.56 -23.06
CA GLU A 183 -13.45 -24.36 -21.62
C GLU A 183 -11.99 -24.50 -21.16
N LEU A 184 -11.24 -25.42 -21.75
CA LEU A 184 -9.79 -25.53 -21.54
C LEU A 184 -9.05 -24.32 -22.11
N GLU A 185 -9.43 -23.82 -23.29
CA GLU A 185 -8.88 -22.57 -23.85
C GLU A 185 -9.16 -21.38 -22.92
N ASN A 186 -10.37 -21.29 -22.36
CA ASN A 186 -10.78 -20.27 -21.39
C ASN A 186 -10.06 -20.37 -20.03
N LEU A 187 -9.63 -21.57 -19.62
CA LEU A 187 -8.80 -21.76 -18.43
C LEU A 187 -7.36 -21.27 -18.65
N THR A 188 -6.87 -21.35 -19.89
CA THR A 188 -5.51 -20.89 -20.25
C THR A 188 -5.43 -19.40 -20.59
N ASN A 189 -6.51 -18.82 -21.14
CA ASN A 189 -6.57 -17.40 -21.42
C ASN A 189 -6.85 -16.64 -20.12
N LYS A 190 -5.97 -15.70 -19.75
CA LYS A 190 -6.10 -14.84 -18.55
C LYS A 190 -7.53 -14.29 -18.44
N GLY A 191 -8.32 -14.89 -17.55
CA GLY A 191 -9.66 -14.43 -17.17
C GLY A 191 -10.76 -14.76 -18.19
N SER A 192 -11.33 -15.97 -18.11
CA SER A 192 -12.68 -16.15 -18.63
C SER A 192 -13.62 -15.22 -17.85
N LYS A 193 -14.35 -14.35 -18.55
CA LYS A 193 -15.36 -13.46 -17.96
C LYS A 193 -16.46 -14.24 -17.24
N LEU A 194 -16.68 -15.49 -17.65
CA LEU A 194 -17.58 -16.45 -17.00
C LEU A 194 -17.06 -16.96 -15.66
N ASN A 195 -15.74 -16.88 -15.38
CA ASN A 195 -15.19 -17.23 -14.07
C ASN A 195 -15.72 -16.30 -12.96
N SER A 196 -16.15 -15.08 -13.30
CA SER A 196 -16.81 -14.17 -12.35
C SER A 196 -18.17 -14.69 -11.86
N LEU A 197 -18.76 -15.66 -12.57
CA LEU A 197 -20.02 -16.30 -12.21
C LEU A 197 -19.82 -17.54 -11.31
N LEU A 198 -18.56 -17.98 -11.13
CA LEU A 198 -18.20 -19.06 -10.20
C LEU A 198 -18.53 -18.60 -8.77
N GLY A 199 -19.46 -19.30 -8.14
CA GLY A 199 -19.99 -18.96 -6.80
C GLY A 199 -21.39 -18.34 -6.81
N ILE A 200 -21.89 -17.89 -7.97
CA ILE A 200 -23.28 -17.40 -8.15
C ILE A 200 -24.17 -18.51 -8.70
N LEU A 201 -23.66 -19.28 -9.66
CA LEU A 201 -24.38 -20.35 -10.35
C LEU A 201 -23.94 -21.73 -9.83
N THR A 202 -24.84 -22.70 -9.88
CA THR A 202 -24.50 -24.11 -9.59
C THR A 202 -23.72 -24.71 -10.76
N PRO A 203 -22.99 -25.84 -10.56
CA PRO A 203 -22.26 -26.48 -11.66
C PRO A 203 -23.12 -26.77 -12.89
N ARG A 204 -24.36 -27.26 -12.68
CA ARG A 204 -25.30 -27.54 -13.77
C ARG A 204 -25.81 -26.28 -14.47
N GLU A 205 -25.99 -25.20 -13.73
CA GLU A 205 -26.35 -23.90 -14.31
C GLU A 205 -25.17 -23.30 -15.09
N MET A 206 -23.93 -23.46 -14.61
CA MET A 206 -22.71 -23.05 -15.31
C MET A 206 -22.55 -23.78 -16.63
N GLU A 207 -22.79 -25.10 -16.66
CA GLU A 207 -22.81 -25.88 -17.90
C GLU A 207 -23.81 -25.28 -18.90
N VAL A 208 -25.09 -25.12 -18.52
CA VAL A 208 -26.11 -24.52 -19.39
C VAL A 208 -25.71 -23.09 -19.82
N CYS A 209 -25.11 -22.30 -18.91
CA CYS A 209 -24.65 -20.95 -19.18
C CYS A 209 -23.56 -20.93 -20.28
N SER A 210 -22.61 -21.86 -20.22
CA SER A 210 -21.53 -21.99 -21.21
C SER A 210 -22.05 -22.31 -22.62
N PHE A 211 -23.09 -23.16 -22.73
CA PHE A 211 -23.76 -23.41 -24.00
C PHE A 211 -24.52 -22.18 -24.52
N VAL A 212 -25.23 -21.48 -23.63
CA VAL A 212 -26.01 -20.28 -24.00
C VAL A 212 -25.10 -19.14 -24.44
N ALA A 213 -23.95 -18.93 -23.80
CA ALA A 213 -22.97 -17.92 -24.20
C ALA A 213 -22.47 -18.13 -25.64
N LYS A 214 -22.37 -19.40 -26.08
CA LYS A 214 -21.98 -19.80 -27.43
C LYS A 214 -23.13 -19.77 -28.45
N GLY A 215 -24.36 -19.43 -28.01
CA GLY A 215 -25.52 -19.35 -28.88
C GLY A 215 -26.21 -20.68 -29.19
N VAL A 216 -25.90 -21.74 -28.44
CA VAL A 216 -26.53 -23.06 -28.62
C VAL A 216 -28.00 -23.01 -28.19
N GLY A 217 -28.89 -23.58 -28.99
CA GLY A 217 -30.34 -23.56 -28.73
C GLY A 217 -30.76 -24.53 -27.62
N SER A 218 -31.86 -24.26 -26.91
CA SER A 218 -32.29 -25.09 -25.76
C SER A 218 -32.54 -26.57 -26.10
N LYS A 219 -32.98 -26.86 -27.34
CA LYS A 219 -33.15 -28.23 -27.84
C LYS A 219 -31.82 -28.96 -28.03
N GLU A 220 -30.81 -28.26 -28.53
CA GLU A 220 -29.47 -28.82 -28.74
C GLU A 220 -28.76 -29.01 -27.38
N ILE A 221 -28.90 -28.04 -26.47
CA ILE A 221 -28.42 -28.15 -25.09
C ILE A 221 -29.05 -29.37 -24.40
N ALA A 222 -30.36 -29.56 -24.57
CA ALA A 222 -31.10 -30.68 -24.01
C ALA A 222 -30.53 -32.03 -24.48
N ASN A 223 -30.25 -32.14 -25.78
CA ASN A 223 -29.61 -33.32 -26.37
C ASN A 223 -28.18 -33.52 -25.85
N CYS A 224 -27.38 -32.46 -25.77
CA CYS A 224 -26.00 -32.54 -25.25
C CYS A 224 -25.95 -32.96 -23.79
N LEU A 225 -26.92 -32.50 -22.99
CA LEU A 225 -26.96 -32.70 -21.56
C LEU A 225 -27.83 -33.89 -21.13
N ASN A 226 -28.43 -34.62 -22.09
CA ASN A 226 -29.38 -35.71 -21.88
C ASN A 226 -30.52 -35.35 -20.89
N ILE A 227 -31.13 -34.19 -21.09
CA ILE A 227 -32.27 -33.69 -20.29
C ILE A 227 -33.38 -33.18 -21.21
N SER A 228 -34.57 -32.91 -20.66
CA SER A 228 -35.65 -32.35 -21.48
C SER A 228 -35.38 -30.87 -21.84
N PRO A 229 -35.82 -30.38 -23.01
CA PRO A 229 -35.73 -28.97 -23.37
C PRO A 229 -36.44 -28.04 -22.37
N GLU A 230 -37.54 -28.51 -21.76
CA GLU A 230 -38.22 -27.79 -20.67
C GLU A 230 -37.31 -27.61 -19.44
N THR A 231 -36.48 -28.61 -19.13
CA THR A 231 -35.52 -28.53 -18.03
C THR A 231 -34.43 -27.50 -18.33
N VAL A 232 -33.96 -27.42 -19.58
CA VAL A 232 -33.02 -26.38 -20.01
C VAL A 232 -33.63 -24.98 -19.87
N GLU A 233 -34.88 -24.78 -20.29
CA GLU A 233 -35.57 -23.49 -20.14
C GLU A 233 -35.71 -23.09 -18.65
N ARG A 234 -36.00 -24.06 -17.78
CA ARG A 234 -36.04 -23.83 -16.33
C ARG A 234 -34.67 -23.41 -15.77
N HIS A 235 -33.59 -24.04 -16.23
CA HIS A 235 -32.23 -23.60 -15.90
C HIS A 235 -31.95 -22.18 -16.40
N ARG A 236 -32.29 -21.85 -17.66
CA ARG A 236 -32.12 -20.49 -18.22
C ARG A 236 -32.88 -19.43 -17.41
N CYS A 237 -34.11 -19.71 -16.99
CA CYS A 237 -34.89 -18.82 -16.14
C CYS A 237 -34.25 -18.62 -14.76
N THR A 238 -33.72 -19.70 -14.16
CA THR A 238 -33.06 -19.65 -12.86
C THR A 238 -31.74 -18.88 -12.93
N ILE A 239 -30.97 -19.07 -14.00
CA ILE A 239 -29.75 -18.30 -14.29
C ILE A 239 -30.09 -16.80 -14.41
N ARG A 240 -31.13 -16.43 -15.19
CA ARG A 240 -31.58 -15.02 -15.27
C ARG A 240 -31.95 -14.44 -13.91
N LYS A 241 -32.63 -15.22 -13.06
CA LYS A 241 -32.98 -14.81 -11.70
C LYS A 241 -31.73 -14.56 -10.85
N LYS A 242 -30.78 -15.48 -10.86
CA LYS A 242 -29.51 -15.38 -10.10
C LYS A 242 -28.62 -14.24 -10.58
N LEU A 243 -28.64 -13.95 -11.89
CA LEU A 243 -27.94 -12.81 -12.50
C LEU A 243 -28.73 -11.49 -12.42
N LYS A 244 -29.88 -11.46 -11.73
CA LYS A 244 -30.73 -10.26 -11.57
C LYS A 244 -31.15 -9.63 -12.92
N LEU A 245 -31.44 -10.49 -13.91
CA LEU A 245 -31.92 -10.14 -15.25
C LEU A 245 -33.43 -10.29 -15.41
N ASN A 246 -34.13 -10.71 -14.36
CA ASN A 246 -35.59 -10.81 -14.38
C ASN A 246 -36.21 -9.40 -14.51
N GLY A 247 -37.21 -9.27 -15.39
CA GLY A 247 -37.85 -7.99 -15.70
C GLY A 247 -37.06 -7.05 -16.61
N LYS A 248 -35.83 -7.41 -17.00
CA LYS A 248 -35.02 -6.64 -17.97
C LYS A 248 -35.13 -7.26 -19.36
N ALA A 249 -35.33 -6.42 -20.39
CA ALA A 249 -35.37 -6.81 -21.80
C ALA A 249 -33.96 -7.13 -22.37
N ILE A 250 -33.09 -7.74 -21.58
CA ILE A 250 -31.73 -8.11 -21.96
C ILE A 250 -31.72 -9.61 -22.23
N ASN A 251 -31.23 -10.02 -23.41
CA ASN A 251 -31.04 -11.44 -23.74
C ASN A 251 -29.89 -12.01 -22.89
N LEU A 252 -30.10 -13.21 -22.33
CA LEU A 252 -29.09 -13.88 -21.50
C LEU A 252 -27.78 -14.09 -22.26
N GLN A 253 -27.83 -14.49 -23.54
CA GLN A 253 -26.63 -14.67 -24.35
C GLN A 253 -25.87 -13.35 -24.53
N THR A 254 -26.57 -12.28 -24.92
CA THR A 254 -25.95 -10.95 -25.09
C THR A 254 -25.34 -10.43 -23.79
N TYR A 255 -25.98 -10.68 -22.65
CA TYR A 255 -25.42 -10.35 -21.34
C TYR A 255 -24.13 -11.13 -21.06
N LEU A 256 -24.12 -12.44 -21.34
CA LEU A 256 -22.96 -13.30 -21.07
C LEU A 256 -21.75 -12.97 -21.96
N ILE A 257 -21.99 -12.54 -23.20
CA ILE A 257 -20.93 -12.10 -24.13
C ILE A 257 -20.33 -10.76 -23.68
N ASN A 258 -21.14 -9.89 -23.06
CA ASN A 258 -20.76 -8.53 -22.65
C ASN A 258 -20.29 -8.42 -21.18
N LEU A 259 -20.10 -9.54 -20.49
CA LEU A 259 -19.50 -9.57 -19.14
C LEU A 259 -18.07 -9.03 -19.12
#